data_AF-A0A3C0Y428-F1
#
_entry.id   AF-A0A3C0Y428-F1
#
_cell.length_a   1.000
_cell.length_b   1.000
_cell.length_c   1.000
_cell.angle_alpha   90.00
_cell.angle_beta   90.00
_cell.angle_gamma   90.00
#
_symmetry.space_group_name_H-M   'P 1'
#
loop_
_entity.id
_entity.type
_entity.pdbx_description
1 polymer ?
#
loop_
_entity_poly.entity_id
_entity_poly.type
_entity_poly.pdbx_seq_one_letter_code
_entity_poly.pdbx_strand_id
1 'polypeptide(L)'
;MSRPMFDEMNATASSVREHYQGYQRWLAKQSAEVMEARRTEAEMIFRRMGITFAVYGAKDEGSDNGGTERLIPFDLIPRIIPAHEWASMERGLVQRVTALNRFIHDVYHGQEIIKAGVIPSEQIFQNAQFRPEMMGVNVPGNIYSHISGIDIVRAPNAQGEGEYYVLEDNLRVPSGVSYMLEDRKMMMRLFPELF
;
A
#
# COMPACT_ATOMS: atom_id res chain seq x y z
N MET A 1 30.59 4.74 2.79
CA MET A 1 30.02 3.93 1.68
C MET A 1 28.57 3.67 2.02
N SER A 2 27.62 4.07 1.15
CA SER A 2 26.20 3.78 1.34
C SER A 2 26.00 2.26 1.39
N ARG A 3 25.23 1.76 2.37
CA ARG A 3 24.81 0.35 2.35
C ARG A 3 24.06 0.11 1.03
N PRO A 4 24.39 -0.92 0.25
CA PRO A 4 23.62 -1.24 -0.94
C PRO A 4 22.17 -1.50 -0.51
N MET A 5 21.26 -0.69 -1.02
CA MET A 5 19.82 -0.79 -0.77
C MET A 5 19.28 -1.95 -1.61
N PHE A 6 18.29 -2.68 -1.10
CA PHE A 6 17.64 -3.74 -1.87
C PHE A 6 16.92 -3.14 -3.08
N ASP A 7 17.23 -3.62 -4.28
CA ASP A 7 16.56 -3.23 -5.53
C ASP A 7 15.67 -4.37 -6.04
N GLU A 8 14.44 -4.02 -6.42
CA GLU A 8 13.42 -4.99 -6.85
C GLU A 8 13.73 -5.59 -8.22
N MET A 9 14.42 -4.87 -9.10
CA MET A 9 14.72 -5.33 -10.46
C MET A 9 16.11 -5.96 -10.54
N ASN A 10 17.11 -5.33 -9.94
CA ASN A 10 18.52 -5.67 -10.06
C ASN A 10 19.00 -6.44 -8.82
N ALA A 11 19.49 -7.66 -9.02
CA ALA A 11 20.14 -8.43 -7.97
C ALA A 11 21.57 -7.92 -7.70
N THR A 12 22.24 -7.47 -8.76
CA THR A 12 23.53 -6.76 -8.72
C THR A 12 23.54 -5.70 -9.83
N ALA A 13 24.59 -4.88 -9.91
CA ALA A 13 24.74 -3.90 -11.00
C ALA A 13 24.72 -4.51 -12.42
N SER A 14 24.93 -5.82 -12.56
CA SER A 14 25.01 -6.53 -13.84
C SER A 14 23.99 -7.65 -13.99
N SER A 15 23.12 -7.89 -13.00
CA SER A 15 22.17 -9.01 -13.03
C SER A 15 20.75 -8.58 -12.62
N VAL A 16 19.77 -9.03 -13.41
CA VAL A 16 18.35 -8.78 -13.20
C VAL A 16 17.71 -9.99 -12.52
N ARG A 17 16.88 -9.75 -11.51
CA ARG A 17 16.13 -10.78 -10.79
C ARG A 17 15.18 -11.50 -11.74
N GLU A 18 15.00 -12.80 -11.51
CA GLU A 18 14.25 -13.70 -12.39
C GLU A 18 12.88 -13.15 -12.80
N HIS A 19 12.09 -12.69 -11.83
CA HIS A 19 10.73 -12.18 -12.06
C HIS A 19 10.67 -10.87 -12.86
N TYR A 20 11.79 -10.13 -12.96
CA TYR A 20 11.90 -8.94 -13.81
C TYR A 20 12.50 -9.22 -15.19
N GLN A 21 13.05 -10.41 -15.47
CA GLN A 21 13.74 -10.67 -16.75
C GLN A 21 12.81 -10.51 -17.97
N GLY A 22 11.56 -10.94 -17.86
CA GLY A 22 10.56 -10.75 -18.90
C GLY A 22 10.31 -9.27 -19.20
N TYR A 23 10.07 -8.49 -18.13
CA TYR A 23 9.91 -7.05 -18.21
C TYR A 23 11.16 -6.37 -18.79
N GLN A 24 12.36 -6.75 -18.36
CA GLN A 24 13.58 -6.14 -18.88
C GLN A 24 13.79 -6.38 -20.37
N ARG A 25 13.51 -7.60 -20.85
CA ARG A 25 13.60 -7.89 -22.30
C ARG A 25 12.61 -7.07 -23.11
N TRP A 26 11.44 -6.76 -22.55
CA TRP A 26 10.45 -5.89 -23.18
C TRP A 26 10.91 -4.43 -23.12
N LEU A 27 11.37 -3.96 -21.96
CA LEU A 27 11.82 -2.58 -21.73
C LEU A 27 13.00 -2.21 -22.63
N ALA A 28 13.97 -3.12 -22.79
CA ALA A 28 15.14 -2.93 -23.65
C ALA A 28 14.81 -2.76 -25.15
N LYS A 29 13.56 -3.08 -25.57
CA LYS A 29 13.09 -2.87 -26.95
C LYS A 29 12.39 -1.52 -27.13
N GLN A 30 12.13 -0.78 -26.05
CA GLN A 30 11.45 0.50 -26.11
C GLN A 30 12.45 1.63 -26.36
N SER A 31 12.11 2.56 -27.24
CA SER A 31 12.88 3.78 -27.40
C SER A 31 12.53 4.80 -26.32
N ALA A 32 13.46 5.70 -26.00
CA ALA A 32 13.22 6.76 -25.02
C ALA A 32 12.04 7.66 -25.43
N GLU A 33 11.90 7.92 -26.74
CA GLU A 33 10.82 8.73 -27.30
C GLU A 33 9.46 8.05 -27.12
N VAL A 34 9.37 6.73 -27.31
CA VAL A 34 8.14 5.97 -27.09
C VAL A 34 7.75 6.00 -25.62
N MET A 35 8.70 5.78 -24.70
CA MET A 35 8.44 5.81 -23.27
C MET A 35 7.96 7.19 -22.80
N GLU A 36 8.55 8.27 -23.32
CA GLU A 36 8.14 9.63 -22.96
C GLU A 36 6.77 10.00 -23.54
N ALA A 37 6.48 9.56 -24.77
CA ALA A 37 5.15 9.71 -25.36
C ALA A 37 4.07 9.00 -24.51
N ARG A 38 4.38 7.80 -24.00
CA ARG A 38 3.47 7.04 -23.13
C ARG A 38 3.30 7.67 -21.75
N ARG A 39 4.35 8.26 -21.18
CA ARG A 39 4.26 9.05 -19.94
C ARG A 39 3.32 10.24 -20.13
N THR A 40 3.51 10.99 -21.22
CA THR A 40 2.66 12.15 -21.56
C THR A 40 1.20 11.72 -21.79
N GLU A 41 0.97 10.60 -22.49
CA GLU A 41 -0.36 10.04 -22.67
C GLU A 41 -1.02 9.66 -21.34
N ALA A 42 -0.29 8.97 -20.45
CA ALA A 42 -0.77 8.59 -19.12
C ALA A 42 -1.21 9.82 -18.33
N GLU A 43 -0.35 10.85 -18.25
CA GLU A 43 -0.64 12.09 -17.53
C GLU A 43 -1.91 12.78 -18.05
N MET A 44 -2.07 12.86 -19.38
CA MET A 44 -3.28 13.44 -19.98
C MET A 44 -4.55 12.65 -19.61
N ILE A 45 -4.47 11.33 -19.59
CA ILE A 45 -5.59 10.47 -19.22
C ILE A 45 -5.91 10.63 -17.73
N PHE A 46 -4.92 10.59 -16.84
CA PHE A 46 -5.12 10.80 -15.40
C PHE A 46 -5.76 12.17 -15.10
N ARG A 47 -5.34 13.24 -15.81
CA ARG A 47 -5.99 14.57 -15.73
C ARG A 47 -7.46 14.51 -16.12
N ARG A 48 -7.78 13.86 -17.24
CA ARG A 48 -9.18 13.77 -17.74
C ARG A 48 -10.07 12.93 -16.85
N MET A 49 -9.53 11.89 -16.21
CA MET A 49 -10.28 11.01 -15.31
C MET A 49 -10.43 11.59 -13.89
N GLY A 50 -9.85 12.75 -13.60
CA GLY A 50 -9.93 13.37 -12.27
C GLY A 50 -9.23 12.53 -11.19
N ILE A 51 -8.20 11.77 -11.58
CA ILE A 51 -7.39 11.00 -10.64
C ILE A 51 -6.35 11.96 -10.05
N THR A 52 -6.85 12.83 -9.19
CA THR A 52 -6.08 13.83 -8.47
C THR A 52 -6.09 13.49 -6.98
N PHE A 53 -5.18 14.07 -6.21
CA PHE A 53 -5.25 14.05 -4.75
C PHE A 53 -5.35 15.49 -4.23
N ALA A 54 -6.13 15.67 -3.17
CA ALA A 54 -6.24 16.96 -2.51
C ALA A 54 -5.02 17.20 -1.62
N VAL A 55 -4.17 18.16 -1.96
CA VAL A 55 -3.09 18.60 -1.07
C VAL A 55 -3.68 19.50 0.01
N TYR A 56 -4.12 18.92 1.12
CA TYR A 56 -4.45 19.68 2.31
C TYR A 56 -3.17 20.18 2.98
N GLY A 57 -2.80 21.44 2.74
CA GLY A 57 -1.68 22.08 3.44
C GLY A 57 -0.90 23.12 2.66
N ALA A 58 -1.05 23.21 1.33
CA ALA A 58 -0.52 24.34 0.59
C ALA A 58 -1.45 25.54 0.78
N LYS A 59 -1.15 26.37 1.79
CA LYS A 59 -1.45 27.81 1.71
C LYS A 59 -0.60 28.37 0.57
N ASP A 60 -0.96 28.06 -0.67
CA ASP A 60 -0.48 28.84 -1.80
C ASP A 60 -1.22 30.18 -1.69
N GLU A 61 -0.50 31.19 -1.20
CA GLU A 61 -0.95 32.57 -1.12
C GLU A 61 -1.40 33.02 -2.52
N GLY A 62 -2.71 32.99 -2.79
CA GLY A 62 -3.30 33.68 -3.95
C GLY A 62 -4.42 33.00 -4.72
N SER A 63 -4.87 31.79 -4.39
CA SER A 63 -6.04 31.19 -5.09
C SER A 63 -7.28 31.09 -4.20
N ASP A 64 -8.24 31.98 -4.43
CA ASP A 64 -9.56 32.08 -3.77
C ASP A 64 -10.54 30.91 -4.08
N ASN A 65 -10.06 29.68 -4.31
CA ASN A 65 -10.99 28.54 -4.49
C ASN A 65 -10.29 27.18 -4.37
N GLY A 66 -10.59 26.44 -3.29
CA GLY A 66 -10.35 24.99 -3.19
C GLY A 66 -8.88 24.58 -3.14
N GLY A 67 -8.57 23.45 -2.49
CA GLY A 67 -7.22 22.90 -2.51
C GLY A 67 -6.73 22.70 -3.95
N THR A 68 -5.48 23.04 -4.23
CA THR A 68 -4.88 22.78 -5.55
C THR A 68 -4.80 21.27 -5.76
N GLU A 69 -5.70 20.74 -6.59
CA GLU A 69 -5.66 19.34 -7.02
C GLU A 69 -4.35 19.07 -7.74
N ARG A 70 -3.54 18.15 -7.21
CA ARG A 70 -2.32 17.69 -7.87
C ARG A 70 -2.53 16.28 -8.40
N LEU A 71 -1.99 16.00 -9.58
CA LEU A 71 -1.89 14.62 -10.06
C LEU A 71 -0.93 13.86 -9.18
N ILE A 72 -1.29 12.61 -8.89
CA ILE A 72 -0.31 11.65 -8.38
C ILE A 72 0.61 11.29 -9.55
N PRO A 73 1.94 11.45 -9.41
CA PRO A 73 2.88 11.00 -10.43
C PRO A 73 2.71 9.51 -10.70
N PHE A 74 2.61 9.14 -11.97
CA PHE A 74 2.49 7.75 -12.41
C PHE A 74 3.82 7.29 -12.99
N ASP A 75 4.29 6.11 -12.55
CA ASP A 75 5.47 5.46 -13.10
C ASP A 75 5.06 4.29 -14.01
N LEU A 76 5.72 4.20 -15.17
CA LEU A 76 5.52 3.15 -16.16
C LEU A 76 6.24 1.85 -15.78
N ILE A 77 7.15 1.90 -14.80
CA ILE A 77 7.86 0.73 -14.30
C ILE A 77 7.02 0.05 -13.20
N PRO A 78 6.47 -1.16 -13.44
CA PRO A 78 5.62 -1.82 -12.47
C PRO A 78 6.41 -2.38 -11.29
N ARG A 79 5.77 -2.42 -10.12
CA ARG A 79 6.20 -3.27 -9.00
C ARG A 79 5.73 -4.70 -9.24
N ILE A 80 6.66 -5.58 -9.62
CA ILE A 80 6.37 -6.99 -9.87
C ILE A 80 6.62 -7.77 -8.58
N ILE A 81 5.60 -8.46 -8.09
CA ILE A 81 5.70 -9.33 -6.91
C ILE A 81 5.62 -10.79 -7.37
N PRO A 82 6.66 -11.61 -7.14
CA PRO A 82 6.61 -13.04 -7.43
C PRO A 82 5.45 -13.75 -6.73
N ALA A 83 4.86 -14.75 -7.39
CA ALA A 83 3.71 -15.48 -6.86
C ALA A 83 3.98 -16.11 -5.47
N HIS A 84 5.19 -16.63 -5.24
CA HIS A 84 5.56 -17.22 -3.95
C HIS A 84 5.69 -16.17 -2.84
N GLU A 85 6.19 -14.97 -3.15
CA GLU A 85 6.26 -13.85 -2.21
C GLU A 85 4.85 -13.35 -1.88
N TRP A 86 3.99 -13.16 -2.89
CA TRP A 86 2.59 -12.78 -2.70
C TRP A 86 1.83 -13.79 -1.84
N ALA A 87 1.94 -15.08 -2.13
CA ALA A 87 1.26 -16.11 -1.35
C ALA A 87 1.70 -16.10 0.13
N SER A 88 2.97 -15.81 0.41
CA SER A 88 3.45 -15.66 1.79
C SER A 88 2.89 -14.40 2.46
N MET A 89 2.93 -13.28 1.73
CA MET A 89 2.42 -11.99 2.19
C MET A 89 0.92 -12.06 2.49
N GLU A 90 0.12 -12.61 1.57
CA GLU A 90 -1.33 -12.78 1.72
C GLU A 90 -1.67 -13.57 2.99
N ARG A 91 -1.00 -14.69 3.24
CA ARG A 91 -1.23 -15.47 4.48
C ARG A 91 -0.92 -14.64 5.74
N GLY A 92 0.17 -13.88 5.72
CA GLY A 92 0.54 -12.99 6.82
C GLY A 92 -0.49 -11.88 7.04
N LEU A 93 -1.00 -11.27 5.96
CA LEU A 93 -2.02 -10.23 6.01
C LEU A 93 -3.36 -10.76 6.53
N VAL A 94 -3.81 -11.93 6.06
CA VAL A 94 -5.01 -12.60 6.58
C VAL A 94 -4.87 -12.90 8.07
N GLN A 95 -3.72 -13.44 8.48
CA GLN A 95 -3.43 -13.71 9.90
C GLN A 95 -3.52 -12.42 10.74
N ARG A 96 -2.86 -11.34 10.28
CA ARG A 96 -2.81 -10.05 10.98
C ARG A 96 -4.19 -9.42 11.13
N VAL A 97 -4.95 -9.31 10.04
CA VAL A 97 -6.31 -8.73 10.05
C VAL A 97 -7.27 -9.55 10.89
N THR A 98 -7.11 -10.88 10.90
CA THR A 98 -7.87 -11.76 11.80
C THR A 98 -7.56 -11.46 13.27
N ALA A 99 -6.28 -11.34 13.61
CA ALA A 99 -5.86 -11.00 14.98
C ALA A 99 -6.36 -9.61 15.40
N LEU A 100 -6.30 -8.62 14.52
CA LEU A 100 -6.79 -7.27 14.78
C LEU A 100 -8.31 -7.24 15.05
N ASN A 101 -9.12 -7.94 14.25
CA ASN A 101 -10.56 -8.04 14.50
C ASN A 101 -10.87 -8.74 15.83
N ARG A 102 -10.15 -9.82 16.16
CA ARG A 102 -10.30 -10.52 17.45
C ARG A 102 -9.87 -9.64 18.63
N PHE A 103 -8.80 -8.88 18.48
CA PHE A 103 -8.34 -7.94 19.49
C PHE A 103 -9.38 -6.84 19.75
N ILE A 104 -9.95 -6.24 18.70
CA ILE A 104 -10.99 -5.22 18.86
C ILE A 104 -12.23 -5.82 19.54
N HIS A 105 -12.66 -7.02 19.13
CA HIS A 105 -13.75 -7.73 19.79
C HIS A 105 -13.47 -7.93 21.29
N ASP A 106 -12.29 -8.47 21.62
CA ASP A 106 -11.89 -8.76 22.99
C ASP A 106 -11.87 -7.49 23.86
N VAL A 107 -11.26 -6.41 23.38
CA VAL A 107 -11.21 -5.12 24.08
C VAL A 107 -12.60 -4.59 24.46
N TYR A 108 -13.59 -4.76 23.58
CA TYR A 108 -14.97 -4.34 23.84
C TYR A 108 -15.82 -5.39 24.58
N HIS A 109 -15.30 -6.58 24.85
CA HIS A 109 -16.02 -7.70 25.47
C HIS A 109 -15.24 -8.31 26.64
N GLY A 110 -14.63 -9.49 26.42
CA GLY A 110 -14.01 -10.30 27.46
C GLY A 110 -12.78 -9.66 28.08
N GLN A 111 -12.08 -8.79 27.36
CA GLN A 111 -10.85 -8.12 27.79
C GLN A 111 -9.79 -9.11 28.26
N GLU A 112 -9.78 -10.31 27.69
CA GLU A 112 -8.91 -11.41 28.11
C GLU A 112 -7.43 -11.07 27.87
N ILE A 113 -7.10 -10.35 26.79
CA ILE A 113 -5.72 -9.90 26.51
C ILE A 113 -5.19 -8.92 27.57
N ILE A 114 -6.10 -8.14 28.17
CA ILE A 114 -5.79 -7.19 29.26
C ILE A 114 -5.67 -7.95 30.58
N LYS A 115 -6.62 -8.84 30.89
CA LYS A 115 -6.59 -9.69 32.09
C LYS A 115 -5.36 -10.60 32.14
N ALA A 116 -4.91 -11.06 30.97
CA ALA A 116 -3.68 -11.85 30.82
C ALA A 116 -2.39 -11.03 30.97
N GLY A 117 -2.49 -9.69 31.07
CA GLY A 117 -1.33 -8.80 31.22
C GLY A 117 -0.48 -8.63 29.95
N VAL A 118 -0.97 -9.05 28.78
CA VAL A 118 -0.23 -8.94 27.51
C VAL A 118 -0.28 -7.51 26.98
N ILE A 119 -1.42 -6.84 27.10
CA ILE A 119 -1.59 -5.42 26.75
C ILE A 119 -1.97 -4.63 28.01
N PRO A 120 -1.24 -3.57 28.38
CA PRO A 120 -1.57 -2.74 29.53
C PRO A 120 -2.93 -2.05 29.35
N SER A 121 -3.74 -2.02 30.41
CA SER A 121 -5.11 -1.49 30.35
C SER A 121 -5.13 0.01 30.04
N GLU A 122 -4.13 0.76 30.51
CA GLU A 122 -3.98 2.18 30.27
C GLU A 122 -3.79 2.52 28.78
N GLN A 123 -3.11 1.66 28.01
CA GLN A 123 -2.92 1.87 26.56
C GLN A 123 -4.23 1.77 25.78
N ILE A 124 -5.24 1.12 26.36
CA ILE A 124 -6.56 0.95 25.78
C ILE A 124 -7.50 2.04 26.30
N PHE A 125 -7.75 2.06 27.61
CA PHE A 125 -8.82 2.87 28.19
C PHE A 125 -8.50 4.37 28.26
N GLN A 126 -7.22 4.76 28.20
CA GLN A 126 -6.83 6.17 28.12
C GLN A 126 -6.60 6.63 26.68
N ASN A 127 -6.78 5.74 25.70
CA ASN A 127 -6.64 6.09 24.29
C ASN A 127 -7.89 6.85 23.81
N ALA A 128 -7.71 8.03 23.21
CA ALA A 128 -8.80 8.83 22.69
C ALA A 128 -9.63 8.15 21.57
N GLN A 129 -9.09 7.08 20.98
CA GLN A 129 -9.78 6.28 19.96
C GLN A 129 -10.63 5.15 20.55
N PHE A 130 -10.45 4.82 21.83
CA PHE A 130 -11.35 3.90 22.51
C PHE A 130 -12.73 4.54 22.64
N ARG A 131 -13.77 3.72 22.47
CA ARG A 131 -15.17 4.14 22.43
C ARG A 131 -15.95 3.34 23.46
N PRO A 132 -16.15 3.86 24.68
CA PRO A 132 -16.92 3.18 25.72
C PRO A 132 -18.32 2.75 25.25
N GLU A 133 -18.89 3.47 24.28
CA GLU A 133 -20.19 3.19 23.67
C GLU A 133 -20.24 1.85 22.93
N MET A 134 -19.09 1.31 22.53
CA MET A 134 -18.97 0.02 21.84
C MET A 134 -18.86 -1.17 22.81
N MET A 135 -18.76 -0.92 24.12
CA MET A 135 -18.67 -1.98 25.12
C MET A 135 -19.90 -2.90 25.09
N GLY A 136 -19.67 -4.21 24.91
CA GLY A 136 -20.71 -5.23 24.82
C GLY A 136 -21.56 -5.20 23.55
N VAL A 137 -21.24 -4.32 22.58
CA VAL A 137 -21.96 -4.25 21.31
C VAL A 137 -21.54 -5.41 20.42
N ASN A 138 -22.48 -6.33 20.17
CA ASN A 138 -22.32 -7.40 19.20
C ASN A 138 -22.46 -6.86 17.77
N VAL A 139 -21.42 -7.01 16.96
CA VAL A 139 -21.44 -6.68 15.54
C VAL A 139 -21.59 -7.97 14.70
N PRO A 140 -22.21 -7.93 13.52
CA PRO A 140 -22.35 -9.11 12.67
C PRO A 140 -21.01 -9.81 12.41
N GLY A 141 -20.95 -11.12 12.70
CA GLY A 141 -19.76 -11.94 12.48
C GLY A 141 -18.54 -11.56 13.32
N ASN A 142 -18.67 -10.66 14.31
CA ASN A 142 -17.55 -10.08 15.06
C ASN A 142 -16.49 -9.40 14.17
N ILE A 143 -16.93 -8.83 13.05
CA ILE A 143 -16.07 -8.11 12.10
C ILE A 143 -16.19 -6.61 12.40
N TYR A 144 -15.10 -6.00 12.83
CA TYR A 144 -15.01 -4.56 13.13
C TYR A 144 -14.36 -3.81 11.96
N SER A 145 -13.20 -4.29 11.50
CA SER A 145 -12.53 -3.78 10.30
C SER A 145 -12.88 -4.67 9.12
N HIS A 146 -13.88 -4.24 8.35
CA HIS A 146 -14.37 -4.94 7.16
C HIS A 146 -13.40 -4.79 5.98
N ILE A 147 -12.75 -3.63 5.90
CA ILE A 147 -11.69 -3.32 4.95
C ILE A 147 -10.52 -2.80 5.80
N SER A 148 -9.35 -3.39 5.59
CA SER A 148 -8.11 -3.01 6.28
C SER A 148 -7.05 -2.67 5.23
N GLY A 149 -6.51 -1.46 5.29
CA GLY A 149 -5.30 -1.11 4.54
C GLY A 149 -4.08 -1.46 5.39
N ILE A 150 -3.10 -2.16 4.82
CA ILE A 150 -1.88 -2.53 5.55
C ILE A 150 -0.71 -1.98 4.76
N ASP A 151 0.01 -1.04 5.37
CA ASP A 151 1.14 -0.38 4.72
C ASP A 151 2.39 -1.24 4.91
N ILE A 152 2.97 -1.68 3.81
CA ILE A 152 4.08 -2.64 3.78
C ILE A 152 5.28 -2.00 3.10
N VAL A 153 6.45 -2.16 3.71
CA VAL A 153 7.73 -1.87 3.08
C VAL A 153 8.53 -3.14 2.87
N ARG A 154 9.40 -3.12 1.87
CA ARG A 154 10.43 -4.13 1.69
C ARG A 154 11.79 -3.52 2.00
N ALA A 155 12.52 -4.09 2.95
CA ALA A 155 13.82 -3.58 3.40
C ALA A 155 14.83 -4.72 3.47
N PRO A 156 16.14 -4.44 3.28
CA PRO A 156 17.17 -5.46 3.41
C PRO A 156 17.27 -5.96 4.87
N ASN A 157 17.24 -7.27 5.05
CA ASN A 157 17.56 -7.94 6.31
C ASN A 157 19.08 -7.90 6.57
N ALA A 158 19.54 -8.56 7.64
CA ALA A 158 20.96 -8.61 8.01
C ALA A 158 21.86 -9.23 6.93
N GLN A 159 21.29 -10.06 6.04
CA GLN A 159 21.94 -10.72 4.93
C GLN A 159 21.85 -9.91 3.62
N GLY A 160 21.17 -8.76 3.63
CA GLY A 160 20.94 -7.92 2.45
C GLY A 160 19.78 -8.39 1.56
N GLU A 161 18.99 -9.35 2.01
CA GLU A 161 17.82 -9.88 1.29
C GLU A 161 16.57 -9.06 1.63
N GLY A 162 15.69 -8.83 0.66
CA GLY A 162 14.52 -7.99 0.85
C GLY A 162 13.43 -8.72 1.63
N GLU A 163 13.15 -8.26 2.84
CA GLU A 163 12.12 -8.76 3.73
C GLU A 163 10.97 -7.74 3.86
N TYR A 164 9.75 -8.23 4.03
CA TYR A 164 8.55 -7.41 4.14
C TYR A 164 8.24 -7.08 5.60
N TYR A 165 7.94 -5.81 5.87
CA TYR A 165 7.58 -5.31 7.20
C TYR A 165 6.30 -4.48 7.10
N VAL A 166 5.40 -4.65 8.07
CA VAL A 166 4.23 -3.78 8.23
C VAL A 166 4.68 -2.51 8.96
N LEU A 167 4.39 -1.35 8.37
CA LEU A 167 4.60 -0.05 9.00
C LEU A 167 3.36 0.41 9.77
N GLU A 168 2.17 0.26 9.18
CA GLU A 168 0.94 0.82 9.70
C GLU A 168 -0.29 -0.02 9.32
N ASP A 169 -1.29 -0.03 10.20
CA ASP A 169 -2.60 -0.64 9.99
C ASP A 169 -3.69 0.43 9.90
N ASN A 170 -4.33 0.54 8.74
CA ASN A 170 -5.42 1.47 8.45
C ASN A 170 -6.78 0.78 8.59
N LEU A 171 -7.35 0.83 9.80
CA LEU A 171 -8.58 0.10 10.15
C LEU A 171 -9.85 0.97 10.20
N ARG A 172 -9.72 2.28 10.01
CA ARG A 172 -10.84 3.24 10.11
C ARG A 172 -11.56 3.38 8.78
N VAL A 173 -11.02 4.23 7.91
CA VAL A 173 -11.56 4.51 6.57
C VAL A 173 -10.41 4.40 5.58
N PRO A 174 -9.91 3.18 5.30
CA PRO A 174 -8.82 2.99 4.35
C PRO A 174 -9.24 3.47 2.95
N SER A 175 -8.31 4.09 2.24
CA SER A 175 -8.52 4.64 0.90
C SER A 175 -7.45 4.14 -0.08
N GLY A 176 -7.57 4.48 -1.37
CA GLY A 176 -6.54 4.20 -2.37
C GLY A 176 -6.84 3.08 -3.38
N VAL A 177 -7.93 2.32 -3.18
CA VAL A 177 -8.36 1.26 -4.10
C VAL A 177 -8.62 1.78 -5.53
N SER A 178 -9.12 3.02 -5.66
CA SER A 178 -9.32 3.67 -6.95
C SER A 178 -8.01 3.80 -7.74
N TYR A 179 -6.93 4.27 -7.11
CA TYR A 179 -5.63 4.40 -7.76
C TYR A 179 -5.12 3.03 -8.24
N MET A 180 -5.18 2.00 -7.39
CA MET A 180 -4.79 0.63 -7.76
C MET A 180 -5.51 0.12 -9.02
N LEU A 181 -6.83 0.34 -9.11
CA LEU A 181 -7.61 -0.11 -10.26
C LEU A 181 -7.28 0.68 -11.53
N GLU A 182 -7.12 2.00 -11.40
CA GLU A 182 -6.83 2.87 -12.54
C GLU A 182 -5.39 2.68 -13.05
N ASP A 183 -4.41 2.43 -12.17
CA ASP A 183 -3.05 2.10 -12.54
C ASP A 183 -2.99 0.82 -13.39
N ARG A 184 -3.76 -0.21 -13.01
CA ARG A 184 -3.85 -1.45 -13.80
C ARG A 184 -4.46 -1.20 -15.17
N LYS A 185 -5.59 -0.47 -15.23
CA LYS A 185 -6.25 -0.14 -16.50
C LYS A 185 -5.32 0.67 -17.41
N MET A 186 -4.58 1.62 -16.83
CA MET A 186 -3.62 2.45 -17.54
C MET A 186 -2.50 1.61 -18.15
N MET A 187 -1.87 0.73 -17.37
CA MET A 187 -0.81 -0.14 -17.86
C MET A 187 -1.29 -1.06 -18.99
N MET A 188 -2.48 -1.67 -18.85
CA MET A 188 -3.06 -2.53 -19.89
C MET A 188 -3.39 -1.75 -21.17
N ARG A 189 -3.75 -0.46 -21.06
CA ARG A 189 -4.01 0.40 -22.21
C ARG A 189 -2.73 0.83 -22.93
N LEU A 190 -1.69 1.20 -22.17
CA LEU A 190 -0.45 1.74 -22.74
C LEU A 190 0.44 0.63 -23.32
N PHE A 191 0.46 -0.54 -22.68
CA PHE A 191 1.36 -1.66 -22.98
C PHE A 191 0.60 -3.00 -22.99
N PRO A 192 -0.38 -3.19 -23.88
CA PRO A 192 -1.18 -4.41 -23.91
C PRO A 192 -0.33 -5.67 -24.14
N GLU A 193 0.79 -5.57 -24.85
CA GLU A 193 1.70 -6.69 -25.14
C GLU A 193 2.53 -7.16 -23.92
N LEU A 194 2.46 -6.44 -22.80
CA LEU A 194 3.13 -6.80 -21.56
C LEU A 194 2.30 -7.78 -20.69
N PHE A 195 1.01 -7.98 -21.01
CA PHE A 195 0.04 -8.74 -20.22
C PHE A 195 -0.55 -9.94 -20.96
#